data_AF-A0A7X4FB87-F1
#
_entry.id   AF-A0A7X4FB87-F1
#
_cell.length_a   1.000
_cell.length_b   1.000
_cell.length_c   1.000
_cell.angle_alpha   90.00
_cell.angle_beta   90.00
_cell.angle_gamma   90.00
#
_symmetry.space_group_name_H-M   'P 1'
#
loop_
_entity.id
_entity.type
_entity.pdbx_description
1 polymer ?
#
loop_
_entity_poly.entity_id
_entity_poly.type
_entity_poly.pdbx_seq_one_letter_code
_entity_poly.pdbx_strand_id
1 'polypeptide(L)'
;MIKTHKITFRPNRDQIAWFYQQCGYAKFAYNAALSDFKVALASDTFLSKNRLANQFNEKKKAIHWTHAQDQRAAKYAIDHLGKAVENWLAKRTKFPKFKKRGCKHSYQTDEQSVKFLGKRIKLPKIGWIRTFQELRFVGKIVSVTISRTAHRWFASVSVEVENTEVVDISTHPTIGIDVGIHTLATLDDGTKYENPKPLKRYERKLAREQRKLSRKKFLSQNWYKQKHIVERLHYRIACIRRDAHHKATTEIVSKASRIGIETLQVTNLLNNRKLAKALSDAALGGFLEKLKTKAETLGIPIVQADRFFASSKNCSNCGHKKMDLTLSERTYRCSHCGTSIDRDVNAAINLKQVAVGYTET
;
A
#
# COMPACT_ATOMS: atom_id res chain seq x y z
N MET A 1 13.89 -9.52 -9.50
CA MET A 1 12.64 -9.11 -8.77
C MET A 1 12.68 -7.61 -8.48
N ILE A 2 11.56 -6.89 -8.52
CA ILE A 2 11.54 -5.45 -8.17
C ILE A 2 11.17 -5.27 -6.69
N LYS A 3 12.08 -4.74 -5.88
CA LYS A 3 11.85 -4.34 -4.49
C LYS A 3 11.76 -2.82 -4.37
N THR A 4 10.92 -2.32 -3.46
CA THR A 4 10.76 -0.86 -3.26
C THR A 4 11.18 -0.42 -1.86
N HIS A 5 12.09 0.54 -1.79
CA HIS A 5 12.51 1.17 -0.55
C HIS A 5 12.00 2.61 -0.46
N LYS A 6 11.20 2.92 0.57
CA LYS A 6 10.68 4.27 0.82
C LYS A 6 11.53 5.00 1.86
N ILE A 7 12.35 5.95 1.41
CA ILE A 7 13.32 6.69 2.21
C ILE A 7 12.82 8.12 2.44
N THR A 8 13.01 8.64 3.65
CA THR A 8 12.70 10.06 3.95
C THR A 8 13.85 10.96 3.52
N PHE A 9 13.54 12.08 2.87
CA PHE A 9 14.51 13.14 2.56
C PHE A 9 14.76 14.05 3.76
N ARG A 10 15.95 14.66 3.82
CA ARG A 10 16.29 15.82 4.66
C ARG A 10 16.65 17.01 3.75
N PRO A 11 15.68 17.59 3.03
CA PRO A 11 15.95 18.64 2.05
C PRO A 11 16.10 20.02 2.72
N ASN A 12 16.88 20.90 2.10
CA ASN A 12 16.91 22.33 2.44
C ASN A 12 15.71 23.08 1.79
N ARG A 13 15.61 24.40 1.98
CA ARG A 13 14.49 25.21 1.47
C ARG A 13 14.41 25.18 -0.06
N ASP A 14 15.53 25.29 -0.75
CA ASP A 14 15.59 25.32 -2.22
C ASP A 14 15.22 23.97 -2.82
N GLN A 15 15.68 22.87 -2.22
CA GLN A 15 15.30 21.51 -2.59
C GLN A 15 13.81 21.24 -2.37
N ILE A 16 13.22 21.80 -1.31
CA ILE A 16 11.76 21.73 -1.10
C ILE A 16 11.02 22.51 -2.20
N ALA A 17 11.47 23.73 -2.52
CA ALA A 17 10.89 24.53 -3.59
C ALA A 17 10.96 23.79 -4.94
N TRP A 18 12.12 23.18 -5.24
CA TRP A 18 12.33 22.35 -6.41
C TRP A 18 11.33 21.19 -6.49
N PHE A 19 11.11 20.45 -5.40
CA PHE A 19 10.14 19.36 -5.40
C PHE A 19 8.71 19.83 -5.71
N TYR A 20 8.31 21.00 -5.19
CA TYR A 20 7.03 21.59 -5.53
C TYR A 20 6.92 21.99 -7.01
N GLN A 21 7.98 22.59 -7.57
CA GLN A 21 8.04 22.94 -8.98
C GLN A 21 7.91 21.69 -9.86
N GLN A 22 8.64 20.60 -9.56
CA GLN A 22 8.54 19.34 -10.31
C GLN A 22 7.15 18.68 -10.19
N CYS A 23 6.52 18.70 -9.01
CA CYS A 23 5.14 18.26 -8.85
C CYS A 23 4.14 19.11 -9.66
N GLY A 24 4.39 20.42 -9.75
CA GLY A 24 3.62 21.34 -10.57
C GLY A 24 3.77 21.04 -12.06
N TYR A 25 5.01 20.83 -12.51
CA TYR A 25 5.33 20.52 -13.89
C TYR A 25 4.76 19.17 -14.35
N ALA A 26 4.92 18.11 -13.55
CA ALA A 26 4.31 16.81 -13.81
C ALA A 26 2.78 16.90 -13.91
N LYS A 27 2.15 17.74 -13.09
CA LYS A 27 0.70 17.97 -13.14
C LYS A 27 0.27 18.71 -14.41
N PHE A 28 1.03 19.74 -14.78
CA PHE A 28 0.82 20.48 -16.01
C PHE A 28 0.91 19.55 -17.23
N ALA A 29 1.97 18.74 -17.33
CA ALA A 29 2.15 17.77 -18.41
C ALA A 29 1.01 16.76 -18.50
N TYR A 30 0.61 16.16 -17.37
CA TYR A 30 -0.53 15.23 -17.33
C TYR A 30 -1.84 15.89 -17.80
N ASN A 31 -2.13 17.11 -17.32
CA ASN A 31 -3.39 17.79 -17.66
C ASN A 31 -3.40 18.26 -19.12
N ALA A 32 -2.27 18.76 -19.64
CA ALA A 32 -2.14 19.12 -21.05
C ALA A 32 -2.38 17.90 -21.96
N ALA A 33 -1.72 16.78 -21.68
CA ALA A 33 -1.90 15.54 -22.44
C ALA A 33 -3.34 14.99 -22.32
N LEU A 34 -3.96 15.06 -21.14
CA LEU A 34 -5.36 14.65 -20.97
C LEU A 34 -6.33 15.57 -21.72
N SER A 35 -6.00 16.85 -21.85
CA SER A 35 -6.80 17.79 -22.66
C SER A 35 -6.75 17.39 -24.13
N ASP A 36 -5.55 17.14 -24.65
CA ASP A 36 -5.37 16.74 -26.06
C ASP A 36 -6.04 15.40 -26.36
N PHE A 37 -5.91 14.44 -25.44
CA PHE A 37 -6.59 13.16 -25.54
C PHE A 37 -8.11 13.31 -25.59
N LYS A 38 -8.69 14.18 -24.75
CA LYS A 38 -10.14 14.44 -24.75
C LYS A 38 -10.61 15.10 -26.04
N VAL A 39 -9.87 16.07 -26.56
CA VAL A 39 -10.19 16.75 -27.82
C VAL A 39 -10.19 15.75 -28.97
N ALA A 40 -9.14 14.94 -29.08
CA ALA A 40 -9.07 13.93 -30.13
C ALA A 40 -10.16 12.86 -30.00
N LEU A 41 -10.45 12.41 -28.77
CA LEU A 41 -11.52 11.44 -28.52
C LEU A 41 -12.91 11.99 -28.89
N ALA A 42 -13.15 13.29 -28.73
CA ALA A 42 -14.37 13.94 -29.17
C ALA A 42 -14.49 14.07 -30.71
N SER A 43 -13.37 13.92 -31.42
CA SER A 43 -13.29 13.83 -32.88
C SER A 43 -13.02 12.40 -33.35
N ASP A 44 -13.48 11.40 -32.57
CA ASP A 44 -13.35 9.95 -32.83
C ASP A 44 -11.92 9.46 -33.12
N THR A 45 -10.92 10.21 -32.65
CA THR A 45 -9.50 9.88 -32.84
C THR A 45 -8.86 9.44 -31.53
N PHE A 46 -8.33 8.22 -31.51
CA PHE A 46 -7.59 7.72 -30.35
C PHE A 46 -6.11 8.11 -30.41
N LEU A 47 -5.65 8.93 -29.47
CA LEU A 47 -4.23 9.27 -29.35
C LEU A 47 -3.49 8.30 -28.43
N SER A 48 -2.45 7.65 -28.97
CA SER A 48 -1.54 6.84 -28.17
C SER A 48 -0.72 7.71 -27.21
N LYS A 49 -0.23 7.09 -26.13
CA LYS A 49 0.69 7.70 -25.17
C LYS A 49 1.89 8.38 -25.84
N ASN A 50 2.47 7.73 -26.85
CA ASN A 50 3.63 8.25 -27.58
C ASN A 50 3.28 9.51 -28.38
N ARG A 51 2.09 9.53 -29.01
CA ARG A 51 1.61 10.71 -29.75
C ARG A 51 1.34 11.89 -28.82
N LEU A 52 0.73 11.64 -27.66
CA LEU A 52 0.53 12.66 -26.61
C LEU A 52 1.86 13.22 -26.08
N ALA A 53 2.87 12.35 -25.89
CA ALA A 53 4.20 12.78 -25.47
C ALA A 53 4.87 13.68 -26.51
N ASN A 54 4.77 13.34 -27.81
CA ASN A 54 5.31 14.14 -28.89
C ASN A 54 4.61 15.51 -28.99
N GLN A 55 3.28 15.54 -28.95
CA GLN A 55 2.52 16.80 -28.93
C GLN A 55 2.89 17.69 -27.74
N PHE A 56 3.04 17.12 -26.55
CA PHE A 56 3.50 17.88 -25.38
C PHE A 56 4.94 18.39 -25.54
N ASN A 57 5.83 17.60 -26.14
CA ASN A 57 7.22 17.98 -26.38
C ASN A 57 7.34 19.15 -27.36
N GLU A 58 6.44 19.29 -28.33
CA GLU A 58 6.37 20.46 -29.20
C GLU A 58 5.79 21.67 -28.45
N LYS A 59 4.65 21.50 -27.78
CA LYS A 59 3.99 22.58 -27.03
C LYS A 59 4.90 23.22 -25.99
N LYS A 60 5.68 22.40 -25.26
CA LYS A 60 6.56 22.92 -24.19
C LYS A 60 7.68 23.83 -24.72
N LYS A 61 8.09 23.71 -25.99
CA LYS A 61 9.13 24.57 -26.60
C LYS A 61 8.73 26.05 -26.56
N ALA A 62 7.44 26.34 -26.71
CA ALA A 62 6.90 27.70 -26.63
C ALA A 62 6.73 28.20 -25.18
N ILE A 63 7.01 27.38 -24.16
CA ILE A 63 6.71 27.70 -22.76
C ILE A 63 8.02 27.80 -21.96
N HIS A 64 8.57 29.01 -21.88
CA HIS A 64 9.92 29.28 -21.37
C HIS A 64 10.23 28.67 -19.99
N TRP A 65 9.30 28.74 -19.02
CA TRP A 65 9.56 28.23 -17.67
C TRP A 65 9.77 26.71 -17.62
N THR A 66 9.34 25.96 -18.64
CA THR A 66 9.48 24.50 -18.68
C THR A 66 10.93 24.05 -18.91
N HIS A 67 11.77 24.87 -19.55
CA HIS A 67 13.18 24.55 -19.81
C HIS A 67 13.99 24.38 -18.52
N ALA A 68 13.60 25.08 -17.44
CA ALA A 68 14.23 24.94 -16.13
C ALA A 68 13.89 23.60 -15.43
N GLN A 69 12.83 22.91 -15.84
CA GLN A 69 12.30 21.74 -15.13
C GLN A 69 12.91 20.41 -15.59
N ASP A 70 12.81 19.35 -14.79
CA ASP A 70 13.27 18.00 -15.19
C ASP A 70 12.29 17.38 -16.20
N GLN A 71 12.77 17.08 -17.42
CA GLN A 71 11.96 16.45 -18.46
C GLN A 71 11.40 15.08 -18.05
N ARG A 72 12.07 14.35 -17.15
CA ARG A 72 11.58 13.06 -16.65
C ARG A 72 10.26 13.21 -15.89
N ALA A 73 10.07 14.32 -15.17
CA ALA A 73 8.84 14.59 -14.46
C ALA A 73 7.62 14.69 -15.41
N ALA A 74 7.80 15.32 -16.57
CA ALA A 74 6.77 15.38 -17.62
C ALA A 74 6.58 14.03 -18.32
N LYS A 75 7.67 13.36 -18.71
CA LYS A 75 7.62 12.04 -19.36
C LYS A 75 6.78 11.05 -18.54
N TYR A 76 7.13 10.85 -17.27
CA TYR A 76 6.43 9.89 -16.43
C TYR A 76 5.00 10.31 -16.09
N ALA A 77 4.72 11.62 -16.08
CA ALA A 77 3.34 12.08 -15.92
C ALA A 77 2.46 11.65 -17.10
N ILE A 78 2.98 11.70 -18.32
CA ILE A 78 2.28 11.23 -19.52
C ILE A 78 2.23 9.70 -19.55
N ASP A 79 3.28 9.00 -19.10
CA ASP A 79 3.25 7.55 -18.95
C ASP A 79 2.16 7.08 -17.97
N HIS A 80 1.98 7.81 -16.85
CA HIS A 80 0.90 7.53 -15.90
C HIS A 80 -0.48 7.78 -16.50
N LEU A 81 -0.62 8.76 -17.41
CA LEU A 81 -1.86 8.97 -18.16
C LEU A 81 -2.12 7.80 -19.10
N GLY A 82 -1.11 7.35 -19.86
CA GLY A 82 -1.23 6.17 -20.73
C GLY A 82 -1.74 4.95 -19.97
N LYS A 83 -1.11 4.63 -18.83
CA LYS A 83 -1.55 3.54 -17.94
C LYS A 83 -2.97 3.74 -17.41
N ALA A 84 -3.38 4.98 -17.13
CA ALA A 84 -4.74 5.27 -16.69
C ALA A 84 -5.77 5.04 -17.80
N VAL A 85 -5.42 5.38 -19.04
CA VAL A 85 -6.25 5.11 -20.24
C VAL A 85 -6.34 3.60 -20.49
N GLU A 86 -5.23 2.86 -20.45
CA GLU A 86 -5.21 1.39 -20.59
C GLU A 86 -6.13 0.71 -19.56
N ASN A 87 -6.05 1.13 -18.28
CA ASN A 87 -6.91 0.59 -17.24
C ASN A 87 -8.39 0.99 -17.40
N TRP A 88 -8.68 2.14 -18.00
CA TRP A 88 -10.04 2.54 -18.34
C TRP A 88 -10.59 1.69 -19.49
N LEU A 89 -9.81 1.46 -20.55
CA LEU A 89 -10.17 0.59 -21.67
C LEU A 89 -10.43 -0.84 -21.21
N ALA A 90 -9.61 -1.35 -20.30
CA ALA A 90 -9.81 -2.67 -19.67
C ALA A 90 -10.97 -2.71 -18.67
N LYS A 91 -11.80 -1.66 -18.57
CA LYS A 91 -12.93 -1.50 -17.64
C LYS A 91 -12.56 -1.69 -16.15
N ARG A 92 -11.28 -1.58 -15.80
CA ARG A 92 -10.78 -1.68 -14.41
C ARG A 92 -10.98 -0.39 -13.62
N THR A 93 -11.01 0.75 -14.32
CA THR A 93 -11.14 2.08 -13.70
C THR A 93 -12.06 3.00 -14.51
N LYS A 94 -12.55 4.06 -13.86
CA LYS A 94 -13.29 5.14 -14.53
C LYS A 94 -12.34 6.00 -15.38
N PHE A 95 -12.92 6.74 -16.33
CA PHE A 95 -12.18 7.65 -17.20
C PHE A 95 -11.23 8.59 -16.42
N PRO A 96 -9.99 8.82 -16.90
CA PRO A 96 -9.01 9.69 -16.24
C PRO A 96 -9.51 11.12 -16.00
N LYS A 97 -9.24 11.67 -14.81
CA LYS A 97 -9.64 13.03 -14.42
C LYS A 97 -8.44 13.97 -14.37
N PHE A 98 -8.69 15.26 -14.61
CA PHE A 98 -7.69 16.32 -14.42
C PHE A 98 -7.21 16.36 -12.97
N LYS A 99 -5.90 16.53 -12.79
CA LYS A 99 -5.25 16.69 -11.49
C LYS A 99 -5.44 18.12 -10.98
N LYS A 100 -5.97 18.27 -9.76
CA LYS A 100 -6.28 19.57 -9.14
C LYS A 100 -5.06 20.19 -8.42
N ARG A 101 -5.04 21.52 -8.25
CA ARG A 101 -4.03 22.17 -7.38
C ARG A 101 -4.24 21.71 -5.92
N GLY A 102 -3.15 21.53 -5.16
CA GLY A 102 -3.22 21.08 -3.77
C GLY A 102 -3.58 19.59 -3.55
N CYS A 103 -3.88 18.81 -4.59
CA CYS A 103 -3.93 17.34 -4.50
C CYS A 103 -2.49 16.77 -4.44
N LYS A 104 -2.36 15.52 -3.94
CA LYS A 104 -1.13 14.71 -3.80
C LYS A 104 0.09 15.28 -4.55
N HIS A 105 1.15 15.64 -3.82
CA HIS A 105 2.41 16.08 -4.41
C HIS A 105 3.28 14.86 -4.70
N SER A 106 3.43 14.53 -5.98
CA SER A 106 4.32 13.48 -6.45
C SER A 106 4.80 13.73 -7.86
N TYR A 107 6.05 13.35 -8.14
CA TYR A 107 6.59 13.20 -9.49
C TYR A 107 7.56 12.01 -9.52
N GLN A 108 7.85 11.49 -10.71
CA GLN A 108 8.73 10.35 -10.89
C GLN A 108 9.91 10.72 -11.78
N THR A 109 11.06 10.14 -11.48
CA THR A 109 12.29 10.17 -12.27
C THR A 109 12.85 8.73 -12.37
N ASP A 110 13.93 8.54 -13.13
CA ASP A 110 14.47 7.21 -13.46
C ASP A 110 15.97 7.02 -13.17
N GLU A 111 16.45 5.81 -13.43
CA GLU A 111 17.82 5.35 -13.19
C GLU A 111 18.90 6.29 -13.74
N GLN A 112 18.79 6.62 -15.03
CA GLN A 112 19.75 7.43 -15.78
C GLN A 112 19.98 8.81 -15.13
N SER A 113 19.02 9.20 -14.31
CA SER A 113 18.87 10.51 -13.73
C SER A 113 19.29 10.54 -12.24
N VAL A 114 19.52 9.37 -11.61
CA VAL A 114 19.68 9.26 -10.15
C VAL A 114 20.91 8.45 -9.74
N LYS A 115 21.64 8.94 -8.74
CA LYS A 115 22.72 8.20 -8.08
C LYS A 115 22.54 8.20 -6.56
N PHE A 116 22.89 7.10 -5.89
CA PHE A 116 22.97 7.04 -4.44
C PHE A 116 24.42 7.02 -3.98
N LEU A 117 24.71 7.71 -2.87
CA LEU A 117 26.00 7.67 -2.19
C LEU A 117 25.76 7.81 -0.69
N GLY A 118 25.90 6.70 0.04
CA GLY A 118 25.52 6.61 1.45
C GLY A 118 24.11 7.16 1.70
N LYS A 119 23.99 8.11 2.63
CA LYS A 119 22.73 8.80 2.98
C LYS A 119 22.45 10.02 2.09
N ARG A 120 22.77 9.93 0.79
CA ARG A 120 22.49 10.98 -0.19
C ARG A 120 22.00 10.39 -1.50
N ILE A 121 21.14 11.14 -2.18
CA ILE A 121 20.63 10.85 -3.52
C ILE A 121 20.87 12.07 -4.41
N LYS A 122 21.46 11.86 -5.58
CA LYS A 122 21.63 12.89 -6.62
C LYS A 122 20.40 12.86 -7.52
N LEU A 123 19.74 14.00 -7.69
CA LEU A 123 18.62 14.16 -8.62
C LEU A 123 19.00 15.13 -9.76
N PRO A 124 18.31 15.07 -10.91
CA PRO A 124 18.57 15.97 -12.04
C PRO A 124 18.41 17.43 -11.65
N LYS A 125 19.33 18.27 -12.15
CA LYS A 125 19.38 19.74 -12.00
C LYS A 125 19.56 20.27 -10.57
N ILE A 126 19.05 19.59 -9.54
CA ILE A 126 19.11 20.01 -8.13
C ILE A 126 20.31 19.42 -7.36
N GLY A 127 20.95 18.38 -7.90
CA GLY A 127 22.16 17.79 -7.31
C GLY A 127 21.88 16.88 -6.11
N TRP A 128 22.83 16.85 -5.16
CA TRP A 128 22.80 15.94 -4.00
C TRP A 128 21.85 16.40 -2.90
N ILE A 129 20.98 15.49 -2.47
CA ILE A 129 20.01 15.69 -1.40
C ILE A 129 20.25 14.66 -0.30
N ARG A 130 20.27 15.10 0.96
CA ARG A 130 20.43 14.20 2.10
C ARG A 130 19.17 13.35 2.31
N THR A 131 19.36 12.10 2.69
CA THR A 131 18.33 11.17 3.13
C THR A 131 18.56 10.78 4.59
N PHE A 132 17.54 10.20 5.24
CA PHE A 132 17.68 9.67 6.61
C PHE A 132 18.34 8.30 6.66
N GLN A 133 18.27 7.55 5.56
CA GLN A 133 18.74 6.17 5.45
C GLN A 133 19.43 5.99 4.09
N GLU A 134 20.31 5.01 4.02
CA GLU A 134 20.93 4.56 2.78
C GLU A 134 19.93 3.72 1.98
N LEU A 135 20.24 3.47 0.71
CA LEU A 135 19.43 2.56 -0.09
C LEU A 135 19.66 1.13 0.41
N ARG A 136 18.60 0.48 0.92
CA ARG A 136 18.66 -0.86 1.49
C ARG A 136 19.05 -1.94 0.47
N PHE A 137 18.65 -1.78 -0.78
CA PHE A 137 18.79 -2.81 -1.80
C PHE A 137 19.93 -2.47 -2.74
N VAL A 138 20.77 -3.48 -3.02
CA VAL A 138 21.80 -3.45 -4.04
C VAL A 138 21.18 -4.01 -5.33
N GLY A 139 21.31 -3.27 -6.42
CA GLY A 139 20.72 -3.65 -7.70
C GLY A 139 20.46 -2.44 -8.60
N LYS A 140 19.85 -2.71 -9.75
CA LYS A 140 19.55 -1.68 -10.75
C LYS A 140 18.36 -0.84 -10.32
N ILE A 141 18.52 0.48 -10.24
CA ILE A 141 17.39 1.36 -9.90
C ILE A 141 16.47 1.41 -11.11
N VAL A 142 15.20 1.06 -10.96
CA VAL A 142 14.21 1.13 -12.05
C VAL A 142 13.55 2.50 -12.10
N SER A 143 13.14 3.01 -10.93
CA SER A 143 12.50 4.31 -10.84
C SER A 143 12.58 4.90 -9.44
N VAL A 144 12.46 6.23 -9.37
CA VAL A 144 12.34 6.95 -8.11
C VAL A 144 11.11 7.85 -8.15
N THR A 145 10.15 7.58 -7.28
CA THR A 145 8.99 8.45 -7.07
C THR A 145 9.23 9.36 -5.88
N ILE A 146 9.35 10.66 -6.13
CA ILE A 146 9.42 11.67 -5.09
C ILE A 146 7.98 12.03 -4.71
N SER A 147 7.64 11.95 -3.43
CA SER A 147 6.28 12.23 -2.95
C SER A 147 6.27 12.91 -1.59
N ARG A 148 5.20 13.66 -1.31
CA ARG A 148 4.99 14.30 -0.01
C ARG A 148 3.86 13.63 0.76
N THR A 149 4.09 13.30 2.02
CA THR A 149 3.06 12.78 2.94
C THR A 149 3.24 13.43 4.30
N ALA A 150 2.16 14.01 4.86
CA ALA A 150 2.18 14.71 6.15
C ALA A 150 3.40 15.65 6.31
N HIS A 151 3.65 16.43 5.26
CA HIS A 151 4.73 17.43 5.18
C HIS A 151 6.16 16.87 5.19
N ARG A 152 6.34 15.57 5.06
CA ARG A 152 7.64 14.96 4.81
C ARG A 152 7.74 14.55 3.35
N TRP A 153 8.92 14.74 2.77
CA TRP A 153 9.25 14.28 1.43
C TRP A 153 9.90 12.90 1.49
N PHE A 154 9.52 12.02 0.58
CA PHE A 154 10.02 10.66 0.49
C PHE A 154 10.49 10.36 -0.94
N ALA A 155 11.57 9.60 -1.06
CA ALA A 155 11.94 8.88 -2.26
C ALA A 155 11.42 7.44 -2.14
N SER A 156 10.54 7.03 -3.04
CA SER A 156 10.18 5.62 -3.22
C SER A 156 11.04 5.08 -4.35
N VAL A 157 12.07 4.32 -4.01
CA VAL A 157 13.08 3.80 -4.94
C VAL A 157 12.72 2.36 -5.26
N SER A 158 12.37 2.09 -6.52
CA SER A 158 12.18 0.73 -7.01
C SER A 158 13.51 0.24 -7.56
N VAL A 159 14.00 -0.87 -7.03
CA VAL A 159 15.28 -1.50 -7.37
C VAL A 159 15.00 -2.90 -7.88
N GLU A 160 15.46 -3.18 -9.08
CA GLU A 160 15.57 -4.52 -9.62
C GLU A 160 16.77 -5.19 -8.97
N VAL A 161 16.48 -6.19 -8.13
CA VAL A 161 17.48 -7.02 -7.46
C VAL A 161 17.61 -8.34 -8.21
N GLU A 162 18.86 -8.76 -8.40
CA GLU A 162 19.18 -10.14 -8.78
C GLU A 162 18.73 -11.07 -7.64
N ASN A 163 18.35 -12.30 -7.99
CA ASN A 163 17.50 -13.22 -7.22
C ASN A 163 17.61 -13.10 -5.69
N THR A 164 16.45 -12.98 -5.03
CA THR A 164 16.37 -13.15 -3.57
C THR A 164 16.86 -14.55 -3.24
N GLU A 165 17.74 -14.69 -2.24
CA GLU A 165 18.10 -15.98 -1.66
C GLU A 165 16.83 -16.80 -1.45
N VAL A 166 16.73 -17.93 -2.15
CA VAL A 166 15.72 -18.94 -1.85
C VAL A 166 16.14 -19.49 -0.50
N VAL A 167 15.46 -19.03 0.55
CA VAL A 167 15.68 -19.57 1.90
C VAL A 167 15.21 -21.02 1.84
N ASP A 168 16.03 -21.95 2.32
CA ASP A 168 15.58 -23.33 2.49
C ASP A 168 14.47 -23.34 3.55
N ILE A 169 13.24 -23.49 3.06
CA ILE A 169 12.03 -23.56 3.88
C ILE A 169 11.59 -25.00 4.13
N SER A 170 12.35 -26.02 3.70
CA SER A 170 11.95 -27.43 3.76
C SER A 170 11.64 -27.92 5.17
N THR A 171 12.36 -27.42 6.18
CA THR A 171 12.16 -27.78 7.59
C THR A 171 11.06 -26.97 8.29
N HIS A 172 10.52 -25.94 7.63
CA HIS A 172 9.50 -25.09 8.23
C HIS A 172 8.11 -25.74 8.15
N PRO A 173 7.25 -25.55 9.15
CA PRO A 173 5.89 -26.07 9.11
C PRO A 173 5.00 -25.32 8.12
N THR A 174 3.94 -25.98 7.67
CA THR A 174 2.77 -25.28 7.14
C THR A 174 2.05 -24.56 8.28
N ILE A 175 1.74 -23.27 8.08
CA ILE A 175 1.09 -22.42 9.08
C ILE A 175 -0.30 -22.02 8.59
N GLY A 176 -1.30 -22.12 9.46
CA GLY A 176 -2.64 -21.58 9.23
C GLY A 176 -2.82 -20.24 9.94
N ILE A 177 -3.51 -19.30 9.30
CA ILE A 177 -3.69 -17.95 9.85
C ILE A 177 -5.16 -17.53 9.80
N ASP A 178 -5.76 -17.37 10.97
CA ASP A 178 -7.03 -16.66 11.12
C ASP A 178 -6.77 -15.17 11.35
N VAL A 179 -7.46 -14.29 10.61
CA VAL A 179 -7.24 -12.83 10.64
C VAL A 179 -8.48 -12.10 11.15
N GLY A 180 -8.31 -11.27 12.17
CA GLY A 180 -9.44 -10.70 12.92
C GLY A 180 -9.35 -9.21 13.19
N ILE A 181 -10.47 -8.64 13.67
CA ILE A 181 -10.53 -7.25 14.12
C ILE A 181 -9.97 -7.13 15.55
N HIS A 182 -10.24 -8.11 16.41
CA HIS A 182 -9.83 -8.09 17.82
C HIS A 182 -8.34 -8.38 17.98
N THR A 183 -7.89 -9.45 17.32
CA THR A 183 -6.50 -9.91 17.17
C THR A 183 -6.17 -9.82 15.69
N LEU A 184 -5.00 -9.27 15.32
CA LEU A 184 -4.64 -9.05 13.92
C LEU A 184 -4.52 -10.38 13.17
N ALA A 185 -3.86 -11.36 13.79
CA ALA A 185 -3.70 -12.72 13.27
C ALA A 185 -3.54 -13.72 14.43
N THR A 186 -4.14 -14.88 14.31
CA THR A 186 -3.99 -16.04 15.21
C THR A 186 -3.46 -17.22 14.39
N LEU A 187 -2.40 -17.87 14.87
CA LEU A 187 -1.79 -19.02 14.22
C LEU A 187 -2.33 -20.35 14.77
N ASP A 188 -2.07 -21.44 14.05
CA ASP A 188 -2.48 -22.80 14.43
C ASP A 188 -1.80 -23.31 15.71
N ASP A 189 -0.61 -22.78 16.05
CA ASP A 189 0.11 -23.07 17.29
C ASP A 189 -0.39 -22.26 18.51
N GLY A 190 -1.37 -21.39 18.31
CA GLY A 190 -1.89 -20.50 19.36
C GLY A 190 -1.21 -19.13 19.46
N THR A 191 -0.16 -18.87 18.68
CA THR A 191 0.50 -17.56 18.63
C THR A 191 -0.47 -16.48 18.14
N LYS A 192 -0.54 -15.36 18.87
CA LYS A 192 -1.45 -14.24 18.58
C LYS A 192 -0.67 -12.96 18.31
N TYR A 193 -0.96 -12.32 17.18
CA TYR A 193 -0.46 -11.00 16.83
C TYR A 193 -1.51 -9.94 17.17
N GLU A 194 -1.16 -9.02 18.07
CA GLU A 194 -2.11 -8.00 18.51
C GLU A 194 -2.46 -6.99 17.41
N ASN A 195 -3.73 -6.56 17.38
CA ASN A 195 -4.14 -5.40 16.61
C ASN A 195 -3.97 -4.11 17.44
N PRO A 196 -3.06 -3.19 17.07
CA PRO A 196 -2.74 -2.01 17.88
C PRO A 196 -3.90 -0.99 18.01
N LYS A 197 -4.97 -1.13 17.22
CA LYS A 197 -6.17 -0.26 17.22
C LYS A 197 -5.84 1.25 17.31
N PRO A 198 -4.92 1.77 16.47
CA PRO A 198 -4.39 3.12 16.63
C PRO A 198 -5.45 4.20 16.38
N LEU A 199 -6.45 3.98 15.53
CA LEU A 199 -7.53 4.95 15.37
C LEU A 199 -8.31 5.10 16.68
N LYS A 200 -8.67 4.00 17.34
CA LYS A 200 -9.36 4.05 18.64
C LYS A 200 -8.55 4.83 19.68
N ARG A 201 -7.24 4.60 19.74
CA ARG A 201 -6.32 5.31 20.66
C ARG A 201 -6.25 6.82 20.39
N TYR A 202 -6.21 7.24 19.13
CA TYR A 202 -6.04 8.64 18.75
C TYR A 202 -7.35 9.37 18.42
N GLU A 203 -8.49 8.70 18.53
CA GLU A 203 -9.79 9.19 18.09
C GLU A 203 -10.17 10.53 18.73
N ARG A 204 -10.16 10.61 20.07
CA ARG A 204 -10.53 11.83 20.81
C ARG A 204 -9.67 13.02 20.36
N LYS A 205 -8.37 12.78 20.19
CA LYS A 205 -7.42 13.80 19.71
C LYS A 205 -7.73 14.20 18.26
N LEU A 206 -7.97 13.23 17.38
CA LEU A 206 -8.27 13.47 15.98
C LEU A 206 -9.56 14.30 15.83
N ALA A 207 -10.63 13.92 16.52
CA ALA A 207 -11.90 14.64 16.53
C ALA A 207 -11.73 16.09 17.02
N ARG A 208 -10.96 16.30 18.10
CA ARG A 208 -10.64 17.63 18.60
C ARG A 208 -9.90 18.49 17.59
N GLU A 209 -8.83 17.95 16.98
CA GLU A 209 -8.02 18.70 16.01
C GLU A 209 -8.77 18.95 14.69
N GLN A 210 -9.66 18.04 14.28
CA GLN A 210 -10.58 18.24 13.15
C GLN A 210 -11.63 19.32 13.43
N ARG A 211 -12.22 19.36 14.64
CA ARG A 211 -13.14 20.44 15.05
C ARG A 211 -12.46 21.80 15.09
N LYS A 212 -11.20 21.86 15.54
CA LYS A 212 -10.41 23.09 15.45
C LYS A 212 -10.20 23.52 13.99
N LEU A 213 -9.93 22.57 13.09
CA LEU A 213 -9.72 22.84 11.68
C LEU A 213 -10.97 23.41 11.00
N SER A 214 -12.14 22.83 11.26
CA SER A 214 -13.40 23.28 10.65
C SER A 214 -13.78 24.71 11.04
N ARG A 215 -13.37 25.16 12.23
CA ARG A 215 -13.58 26.53 12.72
C ARG A 215 -12.58 27.55 12.15
N LYS A 216 -11.52 27.12 11.45
CA LYS A 216 -10.56 28.06 10.82
C LYS A 216 -11.08 28.53 9.47
N LYS A 217 -10.94 29.83 9.17
CA LYS A 217 -11.21 30.40 7.84
C LYS A 217 -10.44 29.61 6.77
N PHE A 218 -11.17 29.01 5.83
CA PHE A 218 -10.60 28.21 4.76
C PHE A 218 -9.50 29.00 4.01
N LEU A 219 -8.39 28.32 3.67
CA LEU A 219 -7.20 28.89 3.03
C LEU A 219 -6.42 29.95 3.84
N SER A 220 -6.79 30.27 5.08
CA SER A 220 -5.95 31.11 5.94
C SER A 220 -4.67 30.38 6.37
N GLN A 221 -3.64 31.13 6.76
CA GLN A 221 -2.40 30.55 7.30
C GLN A 221 -2.67 29.68 8.55
N ASN A 222 -3.62 30.10 9.39
CA ASN A 222 -4.05 29.34 10.57
C ASN A 222 -4.77 28.05 10.19
N TRP A 223 -5.53 28.04 9.10
CA TRP A 223 -6.13 26.81 8.56
C TRP A 223 -5.05 25.82 8.08
N TYR A 224 -4.03 26.29 7.35
CA TYR A 224 -2.92 25.43 6.92
C TYR A 224 -2.11 24.87 8.11
N LYS A 225 -1.83 25.70 9.13
CA LYS A 225 -1.18 25.26 10.38
C LYS A 225 -1.99 24.16 11.08
N GLN A 226 -3.31 24.31 11.18
CA GLN A 226 -4.16 23.31 11.82
C GLN A 226 -4.30 22.04 10.95
N LYS A 227 -4.41 22.19 9.62
CA LYS A 227 -4.45 21.08 8.67
C LYS A 227 -3.21 20.21 8.78
N HIS A 228 -2.04 20.84 8.94
CA HIS A 228 -0.78 20.13 9.16
C HIS A 228 -0.83 19.19 10.38
N ILE A 229 -1.41 19.65 11.49
CA ILE A 229 -1.55 18.84 12.72
C ILE A 229 -2.42 17.62 12.45
N VAL A 230 -3.58 17.81 11.78
CA VAL A 230 -4.50 16.73 11.43
C VAL A 230 -3.83 15.71 10.49
N GLU A 231 -3.14 16.18 9.44
CA GLU A 231 -2.41 15.31 8.51
C GLU A 231 -1.32 14.48 9.22
N ARG A 232 -0.59 15.08 10.17
CA ARG A 232 0.42 14.37 10.96
C ARG A 232 -0.18 13.31 11.86
N LEU A 233 -1.35 13.55 12.46
CA LEU A 233 -2.06 12.55 13.25
C LEU A 233 -2.49 11.37 12.40
N HIS A 234 -3.12 11.61 11.24
CA HIS A 234 -3.46 10.55 10.30
C HIS A 234 -2.23 9.73 9.87
N TYR A 235 -1.12 10.41 9.57
CA TYR A 235 0.12 9.73 9.20
C TYR A 235 0.69 8.89 10.35
N ARG A 236 0.66 9.39 11.60
CA ARG A 236 1.08 8.63 12.78
C ARG A 236 0.25 7.35 12.95
N ILE A 237 -1.09 7.44 12.85
CA ILE A 237 -2.01 6.30 12.92
C ILE A 237 -1.64 5.26 11.84
N ALA A 238 -1.44 5.72 10.60
CA ALA A 238 -1.07 4.84 9.49
C ALA A 238 0.32 4.20 9.68
N CYS A 239 1.28 4.90 10.28
CA CYS A 239 2.60 4.36 10.59
C CYS A 239 2.56 3.28 11.67
N ILE A 240 1.82 3.49 12.77
CA ILE A 240 1.66 2.48 13.83
C ILE A 240 1.06 1.20 13.25
N ARG A 241 0.01 1.33 12.45
CA ARG A 241 -0.63 0.19 11.80
C ARG A 241 0.32 -0.56 10.86
N ARG A 242 1.03 0.19 10.02
CA ARG A 242 1.98 -0.39 9.05
C ARG A 242 3.14 -1.10 9.74
N ASP A 243 3.64 -0.56 10.86
CA ASP A 243 4.69 -1.17 11.67
C ASP A 243 4.25 -2.52 12.23
N ALA A 244 3.08 -2.58 12.88
CA ALA A 244 2.51 -3.82 13.39
C ALA A 244 2.31 -4.87 12.27
N HIS A 245 1.77 -4.45 11.12
CA HIS A 245 1.61 -5.34 9.97
C HIS A 245 2.95 -5.87 9.46
N HIS A 246 3.98 -5.03 9.31
CA HIS A 246 5.27 -5.51 8.81
C HIS A 246 5.97 -6.44 9.80
N LYS A 247 5.91 -6.17 11.11
CA LYS A 247 6.51 -7.05 12.12
C LYS A 247 5.86 -8.43 12.09
N ALA A 248 4.53 -8.48 12.24
CA ALA A 248 3.78 -9.72 12.22
C ALA A 248 4.01 -10.51 10.92
N THR A 249 3.86 -9.87 9.75
CA THR A 249 4.06 -10.58 8.48
C THR A 249 5.51 -11.00 8.23
N THR A 250 6.53 -10.31 8.76
CA THR A 250 7.92 -10.77 8.65
C THR A 250 8.14 -12.00 9.52
N GLU A 251 7.65 -11.99 10.75
CA GLU A 251 7.82 -13.10 11.67
C GLU A 251 7.13 -14.37 11.17
N ILE A 252 5.89 -14.24 10.68
CA ILE A 252 5.11 -15.35 10.13
C ILE A 252 5.84 -16.00 8.94
N VAL A 253 6.23 -15.21 7.93
CA VAL A 253 6.86 -15.78 6.72
C VAL A 253 8.25 -16.36 7.00
N SER A 254 8.96 -15.85 8.02
CA SER A 254 10.26 -16.41 8.41
C SER A 254 10.17 -17.80 9.04
N LYS A 255 8.96 -18.28 9.36
CA LYS A 255 8.72 -19.53 10.07
C LYS A 255 7.88 -20.53 9.26
N ALA A 256 7.51 -20.20 8.02
CA ALA A 256 6.52 -20.97 7.25
C ALA A 256 7.12 -21.55 5.98
N SER A 257 6.80 -22.81 5.68
CA SER A 257 7.03 -23.41 4.35
C SER A 257 5.85 -23.20 3.41
N ARG A 258 4.64 -23.12 3.99
CA ARG A 258 3.38 -22.85 3.29
C ARG A 258 2.42 -22.16 4.24
N ILE A 259 1.53 -21.32 3.70
CA ILE A 259 0.60 -20.54 4.52
C ILE A 259 -0.85 -20.75 4.04
N GLY A 260 -1.73 -21.16 4.95
CA GLY A 260 -3.17 -21.20 4.75
C GLY A 260 -3.87 -19.96 5.30
N ILE A 261 -4.67 -19.28 4.48
CA ILE A 261 -5.47 -18.10 4.89
C ILE A 261 -6.90 -18.20 4.40
N GLU A 262 -7.80 -17.43 5.02
CA GLU A 262 -9.16 -17.26 4.50
C GLU A 262 -9.23 -16.34 3.26
N THR A 263 -10.25 -16.57 2.44
CA THR A 263 -10.65 -15.63 1.39
C THR A 263 -11.46 -14.47 1.99
N LEU A 264 -10.76 -13.38 2.33
CA LEU A 264 -11.38 -12.24 3.02
C LEU A 264 -11.89 -11.16 2.03
N GLN A 265 -13.21 -11.02 1.89
CA GLN A 265 -13.84 -9.94 1.12
C GLN A 265 -13.96 -8.66 1.96
N VAL A 266 -12.86 -7.89 2.02
CA VAL A 266 -12.77 -6.64 2.78
C VAL A 266 -13.88 -5.64 2.44
N THR A 267 -14.34 -5.59 1.18
CA THR A 267 -15.41 -4.70 0.72
C THR A 267 -16.77 -5.00 1.36
N ASN A 268 -17.15 -6.28 1.45
CA ASN A 268 -18.43 -6.70 2.04
C ASN A 268 -18.45 -6.49 3.56
N LEU A 269 -17.32 -6.68 4.23
CA LEU A 269 -17.20 -6.42 5.66
C LEU A 269 -17.35 -4.94 6.00
N LEU A 270 -16.87 -4.03 5.13
CA LEU A 270 -16.98 -2.58 5.33
C LEU A 270 -18.41 -2.04 5.19
N ASN A 271 -19.34 -2.78 4.58
CA ASN A 271 -20.75 -2.41 4.49
C ASN A 271 -21.48 -2.52 5.84
N ASN A 272 -20.95 -3.30 6.79
CA ASN A 272 -21.49 -3.38 8.14
C ASN A 272 -21.11 -2.12 8.92
N ARG A 273 -22.03 -1.15 9.02
CA ARG A 273 -21.80 0.15 9.69
C ARG A 273 -21.31 0.03 11.14
N LYS A 274 -21.68 -1.03 11.87
CA LYS A 274 -21.24 -1.24 13.27
C LYS A 274 -19.76 -1.63 13.36
N LEU A 275 -19.26 -2.40 12.39
CA LEU A 275 -17.87 -2.90 12.37
C LEU A 275 -16.95 -2.11 11.44
N ALA A 276 -17.50 -1.30 10.53
CA ALA A 276 -16.76 -0.58 9.49
C ALA A 276 -15.57 0.22 10.04
N LYS A 277 -15.74 0.88 11.20
CA LYS A 277 -14.67 1.65 11.84
C LYS A 277 -13.56 0.74 12.37
N ALA A 278 -13.90 -0.35 13.04
CA ALA A 278 -12.93 -1.27 13.60
C ALA A 278 -12.20 -2.05 12.49
N LEU A 279 -12.90 -2.43 11.43
CA LEU A 279 -12.33 -3.01 10.20
C LEU A 279 -11.38 -2.04 9.49
N SER A 280 -11.78 -0.77 9.35
CA SER A 280 -10.94 0.28 8.77
C SER A 280 -9.69 0.53 9.62
N ASP A 281 -9.79 0.38 10.94
CA ASP A 281 -8.64 0.50 11.84
C ASP A 281 -7.69 -0.70 11.78
N ALA A 282 -8.23 -1.92 11.67
CA ALA A 282 -7.44 -3.13 11.47
C ALA A 282 -6.70 -3.13 10.10
N ALA A 283 -7.39 -2.62 9.07
CA ALA A 283 -6.94 -2.61 7.68
C ALA A 283 -6.38 -3.96 7.20
N LEU A 284 -7.17 -5.02 7.40
CA LEU A 284 -6.79 -6.41 7.11
C LEU A 284 -6.35 -6.63 5.66
N GLY A 285 -6.96 -5.95 4.69
CA GLY A 285 -6.51 -6.00 3.30
C GLY A 285 -5.03 -5.59 3.13
N GLY A 286 -4.60 -4.57 3.86
CA GLY A 286 -3.20 -4.13 3.84
C GLY A 286 -2.25 -5.08 4.60
N PHE A 287 -2.75 -5.86 5.55
CA PHE A 287 -1.99 -6.92 6.20
C PHE A 287 -1.78 -8.10 5.24
N LEU A 288 -2.87 -8.58 4.63
CA LEU A 288 -2.86 -9.67 3.65
C LEU A 288 -2.00 -9.34 2.43
N GLU A 289 -2.07 -8.11 1.90
CA GLU A 289 -1.20 -7.66 0.80
C GLU A 289 0.29 -7.78 1.18
N LYS A 290 0.68 -7.35 2.38
CA LYS A 290 2.07 -7.46 2.84
C LYS A 290 2.51 -8.90 3.07
N LEU A 291 1.61 -9.73 3.59
CA LEU A 291 1.86 -11.16 3.77
C LEU A 291 2.13 -11.81 2.41
N LYS A 292 1.25 -11.57 1.43
CA LYS A 292 1.39 -12.07 0.06
C LYS A 292 2.69 -11.63 -0.60
N THR A 293 2.99 -10.34 -0.60
CA THR A 293 4.22 -9.82 -1.21
C THR A 293 5.48 -10.42 -0.57
N LYS A 294 5.51 -10.64 0.74
CA LYS A 294 6.68 -11.21 1.42
C LYS A 294 6.80 -12.73 1.21
N ALA A 295 5.68 -13.45 1.23
CA ALA A 295 5.67 -14.87 0.94
C ALA A 295 6.14 -15.13 -0.50
N GLU A 296 5.62 -14.38 -1.47
CA GLU A 296 6.07 -14.40 -2.87
C GLU A 296 7.57 -14.08 -3.00
N THR A 297 8.08 -13.15 -2.19
CA THR A 297 9.52 -12.82 -2.17
C THR A 297 10.40 -13.99 -1.73
N LEU A 298 9.86 -14.88 -0.89
CA LEU A 298 10.55 -16.04 -0.32
C LEU A 298 10.15 -17.36 -1.01
N GLY A 299 9.34 -17.33 -2.06
CA GLY A 299 8.82 -18.53 -2.71
C GLY A 299 7.86 -19.35 -1.84
N ILE A 300 7.27 -18.76 -0.80
CA ILE A 300 6.34 -19.44 0.11
C ILE A 300 4.93 -19.42 -0.51
N PRO A 301 4.33 -20.57 -0.84
CA PRO A 301 2.98 -20.63 -1.36
C PRO A 301 1.95 -20.21 -0.31
N ILE A 302 0.98 -19.39 -0.73
CA ILE A 302 -0.19 -19.03 0.06
C ILE A 302 -1.41 -19.70 -0.55
N VAL A 303 -2.04 -20.58 0.22
CA VAL A 303 -3.30 -21.25 -0.13
C VAL A 303 -4.45 -20.46 0.50
N GLN A 304 -5.39 -20.02 -0.34
CA GLN A 304 -6.61 -19.37 0.14
C GLN A 304 -7.73 -20.40 0.21
N ALA A 305 -8.29 -20.60 1.40
CA ALA A 305 -9.45 -21.45 1.57
C ALA A 305 -10.66 -20.90 0.79
N ASP A 306 -11.52 -21.80 0.33
CA ASP A 306 -12.75 -21.42 -0.37
C ASP A 306 -13.57 -20.43 0.47
N ARG A 307 -14.28 -19.54 -0.21
CA ARG A 307 -15.09 -18.50 0.44
C ARG A 307 -16.14 -19.06 1.40
N PHE A 308 -16.69 -20.24 1.11
CA PHE A 308 -17.71 -20.89 1.93
C PHE A 308 -17.13 -21.91 2.90
N PHE A 309 -15.80 -22.04 2.96
CA PHE A 309 -15.13 -22.90 3.92
C PHE A 309 -15.38 -22.38 5.33
N ALA A 310 -16.05 -23.21 6.15
CA ALA A 310 -16.47 -22.84 7.48
C ALA A 310 -15.36 -23.12 8.52
N SER A 311 -14.18 -22.51 8.31
CA SER A 311 -12.98 -22.63 9.14
C SER A 311 -13.27 -22.56 10.65
N SER A 312 -14.08 -21.59 11.10
CA SER A 312 -14.37 -21.39 12.51
C SER A 312 -15.41 -22.37 13.07
N LYS A 313 -16.21 -23.00 12.20
CA LYS A 313 -17.33 -23.89 12.57
C LYS A 313 -16.96 -25.38 12.49
N ASN A 314 -16.00 -25.75 11.68
CA ASN A 314 -15.54 -27.13 11.58
C ASN A 314 -14.65 -27.46 12.78
N CYS A 315 -14.83 -28.63 13.38
CA CYS A 315 -13.92 -29.11 14.41
C CYS A 315 -12.58 -29.48 13.79
N SER A 316 -11.48 -28.88 14.24
CA SER A 316 -10.16 -29.19 13.73
C SER A 316 -9.67 -30.61 14.04
N ASN A 317 -10.29 -31.26 15.03
CA ASN A 317 -9.95 -32.63 15.45
C ASN A 317 -10.74 -33.70 14.69
N CYS A 318 -12.06 -33.53 14.51
CA CYS A 318 -12.93 -34.58 13.96
C CYS A 318 -13.73 -34.16 12.71
N GLY A 319 -13.57 -32.93 12.21
CA GLY A 319 -14.28 -32.44 11.02
C GLY A 319 -15.76 -32.09 11.23
N HIS A 320 -16.38 -32.44 12.37
CA HIS A 320 -17.79 -32.14 12.64
C HIS A 320 -18.06 -30.64 12.57
N LYS A 321 -19.09 -30.23 11.80
CA LYS A 321 -19.46 -28.84 11.59
C LYS A 321 -20.50 -28.38 12.61
N LYS A 322 -20.12 -27.44 13.47
CA LYS A 322 -21.03 -26.79 14.43
C LYS A 322 -21.90 -25.74 13.71
N MET A 323 -23.21 -25.96 13.65
CA MET A 323 -24.14 -25.05 12.95
C MET A 323 -24.37 -23.74 13.71
N ASP A 324 -24.54 -23.84 15.03
CA ASP A 324 -25.01 -22.73 15.90
C ASP A 324 -23.90 -21.94 16.59
N LEU A 325 -22.73 -21.81 15.96
CA LEU A 325 -21.63 -21.03 16.51
C LEU A 325 -21.91 -19.51 16.39
N THR A 326 -21.93 -18.83 17.54
CA THR A 326 -22.14 -17.39 17.66
C THR A 326 -20.82 -16.61 17.74
N LEU A 327 -20.85 -15.31 17.42
CA LEU A 327 -19.66 -14.45 17.49
C LEU A 327 -19.14 -14.24 18.93
N SER A 328 -20.02 -14.38 19.93
CA SER A 328 -19.70 -14.27 21.36
C SER A 328 -18.95 -15.48 21.90
N GLU A 329 -19.14 -16.66 21.32
CA GLU A 329 -18.40 -17.86 21.71
C GLU A 329 -16.95 -17.74 21.27
N ARG A 330 -16.03 -17.57 22.24
CA ARG A 330 -14.58 -17.50 22.01
C ARG A 330 -13.86 -18.82 22.22
N THR A 331 -14.47 -19.74 22.95
CA THR A 331 -14.02 -21.12 23.07
C THR A 331 -14.87 -21.98 22.15
N TYR A 332 -14.22 -22.67 21.22
CA TYR A 332 -14.84 -23.71 20.41
C TYR A 332 -14.95 -24.99 21.24
N ARG A 333 -16.17 -25.51 21.40
CA ARG A 333 -16.45 -26.80 22.04
C ARG A 333 -17.15 -27.70 21.05
N CYS A 334 -16.55 -28.85 20.75
CA CYS A 334 -17.13 -29.85 19.86
C CYS A 334 -18.05 -30.79 20.63
N SER A 335 -19.31 -30.90 20.20
CA SER A 335 -20.28 -31.86 20.75
C SER A 335 -19.97 -33.32 20.39
N HIS A 336 -19.22 -33.56 19.32
CA HIS A 336 -18.95 -34.90 18.81
C HIS A 336 -17.71 -35.56 19.45
N CYS A 337 -16.60 -34.83 19.58
CA CYS A 337 -15.34 -35.38 20.11
C CYS A 337 -14.84 -34.70 21.39
N GLY A 338 -15.60 -33.76 21.95
CA GLY A 338 -15.25 -33.11 23.22
C GLY A 338 -14.14 -32.06 23.16
N THR A 339 -13.50 -31.85 22.00
CA THR A 339 -12.43 -30.84 21.85
C THR A 339 -12.88 -29.46 22.33
N SER A 340 -12.07 -28.82 23.18
CA SER A 340 -12.31 -27.48 23.73
C SER A 340 -11.07 -26.61 23.56
N ILE A 341 -11.08 -25.70 22.59
CA ILE A 341 -9.95 -24.84 22.24
C ILE A 341 -10.40 -23.41 21.93
N ASP A 342 -9.46 -22.46 21.83
CA ASP A 342 -9.77 -21.11 21.33
C ASP A 342 -10.31 -21.20 19.89
N ARG A 343 -11.40 -20.48 19.61
CA ARG A 343 -12.10 -20.54 18.32
C ARG A 343 -11.22 -20.05 17.16
N ASP A 344 -10.44 -19.01 17.38
CA ASP A 344 -9.60 -18.42 16.34
C ASP A 344 -8.41 -19.38 16.07
N VAL A 345 -7.94 -20.12 17.09
CA VAL A 345 -6.96 -21.23 16.92
C VAL A 345 -7.56 -22.43 16.17
N ASN A 346 -8.78 -22.86 16.51
CA ASN A 346 -9.50 -23.89 15.75
C ASN A 346 -9.60 -23.55 14.26
N ALA A 347 -9.97 -22.30 13.96
CA ALA A 347 -10.02 -21.79 12.60
C ALA A 347 -8.66 -21.87 11.90
N ALA A 348 -7.59 -21.44 12.58
CA ALA A 348 -6.23 -21.49 12.05
C ALA A 348 -5.79 -22.93 11.73
N ILE A 349 -6.06 -23.91 12.61
CA ILE A 349 -5.74 -25.32 12.36
C ILE A 349 -6.48 -25.85 11.12
N ASN A 350 -7.76 -25.53 10.95
CA ASN A 350 -8.51 -25.91 9.75
C ASN A 350 -7.92 -25.29 8.47
N LEU A 351 -7.46 -24.03 8.53
CA LEU A 351 -6.82 -23.37 7.38
C LEU A 351 -5.47 -23.99 7.03
N LYS A 352 -4.71 -24.41 8.04
CA LYS A 352 -3.50 -25.22 7.85
C LYS A 352 -3.80 -26.53 7.14
N GLN A 353 -4.84 -27.25 7.55
CA GLN A 353 -5.24 -28.50 6.90
C GLN A 353 -5.59 -28.29 5.42
N VAL A 354 -6.31 -27.22 5.09
CA VAL A 354 -6.58 -26.83 3.69
C VAL A 354 -5.29 -26.60 2.91
N ALA A 355 -4.31 -25.92 3.51
CA ALA A 355 -3.03 -25.67 2.87
C ALA A 355 -2.16 -26.92 2.70
N VAL A 356 -2.24 -27.87 3.64
CA VAL A 356 -1.54 -29.17 3.55
C VAL A 356 -2.16 -30.03 2.44
N GLY A 357 -3.49 -30.09 2.36
CA GLY A 357 -4.22 -30.89 1.38
C GLY A 357 -4.23 -30.32 -0.04
N TYR A 358 -3.70 -29.11 -0.26
CA TYR A 358 -3.64 -28.50 -1.58
C TYR A 358 -2.43 -29.02 -2.36
N THR A 359 -2.68 -29.85 -3.37
CA THR A 359 -1.68 -30.23 -4.38
C THR A 359 -1.67 -29.19 -5.49
N GLU A 360 -0.51 -28.63 -5.81
CA GLU A 360 -0.36 -27.75 -6.98
C GLU A 360 -0.65 -28.60 -8.24
N THR A 361 -1.76 -28.32 -8.92
CA THR A 361 -2.12 -28.93 -10.22
C THR A 361 -1.40 -28.27 -11.37
#